data_AF-A0A0N5AXI7-F1
#
_entry.id   AF-A0A0N5AXI7-F1
#
_cell.length_a   1.000
_cell.length_b   1.000
_cell.length_c   1.000
_cell.angle_alpha   90.00
_cell.angle_beta   90.00
_cell.angle_gamma   90.00
#
_symmetry.space_group_name_H-M   'P 1'
#
loop_
_entity.id
_entity.type
_entity.pdbx_description
1 polymer ?
#
loop_
_entity_poly.entity_id
_entity_poly.type
_entity_poly.pdbx_seq_one_letter_code
_entity_poly.pdbx_strand_id
1 'polypeptide(L)'
;MDKSEIAVIVQQDSEKCQVNSGPLTYRLQKKVLPKVFTRNVMKHFADDTLNCLFDDLYNLLASYYEKSVAEKVHIFVLKDLTKLIVKLSLTESNGQFNSEQHKELDQIRYKLRNLCLTVISFVNVSFSYNQDYLQTLFAKLYSSLRSLVGSSLSEKSLRRVDFIFEHLSKVR
;
A
#
# COMPACT_ATOMS: atom_id res chain seq x y z
N MET A 1 15.58 13.67 -5.99
CA MET A 1 14.19 14.17 -5.97
C MET A 1 13.71 14.13 -4.54
N ASP A 2 13.68 15.29 -3.92
CA ASP A 2 13.42 15.48 -2.50
C ASP A 2 11.90 15.40 -2.24
N LYS A 3 11.50 14.87 -1.07
CA LYS A 3 10.08 14.67 -0.70
C LYS A 3 9.28 15.98 -0.64
N SER A 4 9.99 17.10 -0.63
CA SER A 4 9.48 18.47 -0.71
C SER A 4 9.00 18.86 -2.12
N GLU A 5 9.60 18.36 -3.21
CA GLU A 5 9.24 18.76 -4.58
C GLU A 5 7.89 18.21 -5.04
N ILE A 6 7.51 17.00 -4.62
CA ILE A 6 6.24 16.38 -5.07
C ILE A 6 5.03 17.05 -4.40
N ALA A 7 5.18 17.50 -3.15
CA ALA A 7 4.15 18.31 -2.49
C ALA A 7 4.04 19.70 -3.12
N VAL A 8 5.18 20.29 -3.50
CA VAL A 8 5.25 21.60 -4.14
C VAL A 8 4.68 21.58 -5.56
N ILE A 9 4.86 20.51 -6.35
CA ILE A 9 4.28 20.43 -7.71
C ILE A 9 2.74 20.34 -7.68
N VAL A 10 2.15 19.67 -6.69
CA VAL A 10 0.68 19.66 -6.52
C VAL A 10 0.15 21.00 -5.98
N GLN A 11 0.98 21.76 -5.24
CA GLN A 11 0.63 23.10 -4.77
C GLN A 11 0.84 24.19 -5.85
N GLN A 12 1.88 24.11 -6.67
CA GLN A 12 2.25 25.14 -7.66
C GLN A 12 1.29 25.20 -8.86
N ASP A 13 0.70 24.08 -9.30
CA ASP A 13 -0.32 24.11 -10.36
C ASP A 13 -1.68 24.66 -9.88
N SER A 14 -1.85 24.88 -8.57
CA SER A 14 -3.07 25.45 -8.00
C SER A 14 -3.05 26.97 -7.84
N GLU A 15 -1.88 27.62 -7.91
CA GLU A 15 -1.74 29.06 -7.66
C GLU A 15 -1.93 29.96 -8.87
N LYS A 16 -2.20 29.43 -10.08
CA LYS A 16 -2.38 30.28 -11.28
C LYS A 16 -3.82 30.78 -11.55
N CYS A 17 -4.76 30.58 -10.64
CA CYS A 17 -6.10 31.18 -10.74
C CYS A 17 -6.59 31.67 -9.39
N GLN A 18 -5.99 32.76 -8.90
CA GLN A 18 -6.65 33.60 -7.89
C GLN A 18 -7.77 34.40 -8.58
N VAL A 19 -8.89 33.72 -8.87
CA VAL A 19 -10.13 34.35 -9.35
C VAL A 19 -11.17 34.19 -8.25
N ASN A 20 -11.50 35.32 -7.60
CA ASN A 20 -12.51 35.46 -6.54
C ASN A 20 -13.85 34.80 -6.92
N SER A 21 -14.07 33.54 -6.50
CA SER A 21 -15.33 32.83 -6.73
C SER A 21 -15.61 31.72 -5.69
N GLY A 22 -15.81 32.13 -4.43
CA GLY A 22 -16.67 31.49 -3.42
C GLY A 22 -16.59 29.96 -3.13
N PRO A 23 -17.51 29.43 -2.30
CA PRO A 23 -17.55 28.03 -1.84
C PRO A 23 -17.72 26.98 -2.97
N LEU A 24 -18.08 27.39 -4.19
CA LEU A 24 -18.20 26.51 -5.36
C LEU A 24 -16.83 26.03 -5.87
N THR A 25 -15.84 26.90 -5.97
CA THR A 25 -14.47 26.51 -6.39
C THR A 25 -13.81 25.60 -5.38
N TYR A 26 -13.98 25.87 -4.08
CA TYR A 26 -13.53 24.99 -3.00
C TYR A 26 -14.15 23.59 -3.08
N ARG A 27 -15.45 23.48 -3.38
CA ARG A 27 -16.13 22.19 -3.56
C ARG A 27 -15.63 21.44 -4.80
N LEU A 28 -15.28 22.15 -5.86
CA LEU A 28 -14.66 21.56 -7.05
C LEU A 28 -13.24 21.07 -6.75
N GLN A 29 -12.42 21.88 -6.08
CA GLN A 29 -11.06 21.50 -5.63
C GLN A 29 -11.09 20.25 -4.75
N LYS A 30 -11.99 20.18 -3.76
CA LYS A 30 -12.17 18.98 -2.92
C LYS A 30 -12.56 17.71 -3.70
N LYS A 31 -13.21 17.84 -4.86
CA LYS A 31 -13.58 16.68 -5.71
C LYS A 31 -12.46 16.26 -6.67
N VAL A 32 -11.62 17.21 -7.09
CA VAL A 32 -10.55 16.95 -8.07
C VAL A 32 -9.26 16.48 -7.39
N LEU A 33 -8.90 17.05 -6.24
CA LEU A 33 -7.65 16.74 -5.53
C LEU A 33 -7.48 15.24 -5.21
N PRO A 34 -8.49 14.52 -4.67
CA PRO A 34 -8.34 13.09 -4.41
C PRO A 34 -8.15 12.27 -5.69
N LYS A 35 -8.72 12.69 -6.83
CA LYS A 35 -8.60 11.99 -8.11
C LYS A 35 -7.21 12.14 -8.71
N VAL A 36 -6.63 13.34 -8.63
CA VAL A 36 -5.27 13.63 -9.11
C VAL A 36 -4.25 12.88 -8.26
N PHE A 37 -4.39 12.95 -6.94
CA PHE A 37 -3.51 12.22 -6.01
C PHE A 37 -3.59 10.70 -6.22
N THR A 38 -4.80 10.15 -6.33
CA THR A 38 -4.99 8.73 -6.64
C THR A 38 -4.32 8.35 -7.96
N ARG A 39 -4.49 9.17 -9.02
CA ARG A 39 -3.82 8.93 -10.30
C ARG A 39 -2.30 8.89 -10.14
N ASN A 40 -1.71 9.78 -9.33
CA ASN A 40 -0.28 9.80 -9.10
C ASN A 40 0.22 8.56 -8.35
N VAL A 41 -0.47 8.16 -7.28
CA VAL A 41 -0.17 6.90 -6.56
C VAL A 41 -0.29 5.69 -7.49
N MET A 42 -1.32 5.67 -8.36
CA MET A 42 -1.54 4.58 -9.32
C MET A 42 -0.45 4.47 -10.40
N LYS A 43 0.29 5.53 -10.72
CA LYS A 43 1.40 5.44 -11.68
C LYS A 43 2.47 4.47 -11.21
N HIS A 44 2.72 4.39 -9.90
CA HIS A 44 3.66 3.43 -9.35
C HIS A 44 3.20 1.99 -9.53
N PHE A 45 1.89 1.73 -9.52
CA PHE A 45 1.32 0.39 -9.78
C PHE A 45 1.32 -0.01 -11.24
N ALA A 46 1.51 0.94 -12.16
CA ALA A 46 1.62 0.68 -13.60
C ALA A 46 3.07 0.45 -14.04
N ASP A 47 4.01 0.33 -13.09
CA ASP A 47 5.41 0.01 -13.36
C ASP A 47 5.55 -1.46 -13.75
N ASP A 48 6.26 -1.72 -14.86
CA ASP A 48 6.50 -3.06 -15.39
C ASP A 48 7.20 -3.96 -14.38
N THR A 49 8.06 -3.39 -13.53
CA THR A 49 8.74 -4.13 -12.47
C THR A 49 7.76 -4.69 -11.44
N LEU A 50 6.74 -3.91 -11.07
CA LEU A 50 5.69 -4.36 -10.14
C LEU A 50 4.76 -5.37 -10.80
N ASN A 51 4.48 -5.23 -12.09
CA ASN A 51 3.67 -6.20 -12.82
C ASN A 51 4.35 -7.58 -12.83
N CYS A 52 5.67 -7.64 -13.08
CA CYS A 52 6.43 -8.89 -12.95
C CYS A 52 6.32 -9.49 -11.53
N LEU A 53 6.44 -8.66 -10.49
CA LEU A 53 6.29 -9.12 -9.11
C LEU A 53 4.87 -9.62 -8.80
N PHE A 54 3.84 -9.02 -9.39
CA PHE A 54 2.48 -9.50 -9.29
C PHE A 54 2.27 -10.82 -10.04
N ASP A 55 2.92 -11.01 -11.18
CA ASP A 55 2.89 -12.27 -11.91
C ASP A 55 3.61 -13.39 -11.12
N ASP A 56 4.74 -13.08 -10.50
CA ASP A 56 5.44 -14.02 -9.59
C ASP A 56 4.56 -14.40 -8.40
N LEU A 57 3.84 -13.43 -7.82
CA LEU A 57 2.87 -13.70 -6.77
C LEU A 57 1.72 -14.59 -7.27
N TYR A 58 1.25 -14.41 -8.50
CA TYR A 58 0.24 -15.29 -9.10
C TYR A 58 0.78 -16.71 -9.25
N ASN A 59 1.99 -16.87 -9.80
CA ASN A 59 2.63 -18.17 -9.96
C ASN A 59 2.76 -18.90 -8.62
N LEU A 60 3.10 -18.16 -7.57
CA LEU A 60 3.20 -18.66 -6.22
C LEU A 60 1.84 -19.08 -5.64
N LEU A 61 0.78 -18.31 -5.87
CA LEU A 61 -0.59 -18.69 -5.47
C LEU A 61 -1.12 -19.88 -6.27
N ALA A 62 -0.78 -19.98 -7.55
CA ALA A 62 -1.16 -21.08 -8.44
C ALA A 62 -0.46 -22.40 -8.08
N SER A 63 0.64 -22.35 -7.31
CA SER A 63 1.25 -23.54 -6.72
C SER A 63 0.41 -24.15 -5.58
N TYR A 64 -0.47 -23.36 -4.95
CA TYR A 64 -1.26 -23.76 -3.78
C TYR A 64 -2.75 -23.96 -4.09
N TYR A 65 -3.33 -23.14 -4.96
CA TYR A 65 -4.74 -23.22 -5.36
C TYR A 65 -4.90 -23.81 -6.76
N GLU A 66 -6.10 -24.32 -7.07
CA GLU A 66 -6.48 -24.58 -8.45
C GLU A 66 -6.40 -23.29 -9.28
N LYS A 67 -5.99 -23.37 -10.54
CA LYS A 67 -5.78 -22.22 -11.44
C LYS A 67 -6.94 -21.21 -11.42
N SER A 68 -8.17 -21.68 -11.54
CA SER A 68 -9.37 -20.83 -11.55
C SER A 68 -9.59 -20.07 -10.24
N VAL A 69 -9.17 -20.64 -9.11
CA VAL A 69 -9.24 -20.04 -7.77
C VAL A 69 -8.06 -19.10 -7.56
N ALA A 70 -6.85 -19.50 -7.97
CA ALA A 70 -5.65 -18.68 -7.88
C ALA A 70 -5.83 -17.35 -8.62
N GLU A 71 -6.37 -17.37 -9.84
CA GLU A 71 -6.67 -16.17 -10.64
C GLU A 71 -7.62 -15.23 -9.89
N LYS A 72 -8.71 -15.77 -9.34
CA LYS A 72 -9.68 -14.98 -8.56
C LYS A 72 -9.03 -14.37 -7.32
N VAL A 73 -8.34 -15.18 -6.52
CA VAL A 73 -7.68 -14.74 -5.28
C VAL A 73 -6.65 -13.67 -5.58
N HIS A 74 -5.80 -13.87 -6.59
CA HIS A 74 -4.80 -12.89 -7.02
C HIS A 74 -5.44 -11.55 -7.39
N ILE A 75 -6.45 -11.54 -8.25
CA ILE A 75 -7.18 -10.33 -8.65
C ILE A 75 -7.80 -9.64 -7.41
N PHE A 76 -8.39 -10.39 -6.49
CA PHE A 76 -8.98 -9.83 -5.27
C PHE A 76 -7.92 -9.21 -4.36
N VAL A 77 -6.80 -9.90 -4.14
CA VAL A 77 -5.68 -9.43 -3.31
C VAL A 77 -5.09 -8.14 -3.88
N LEU A 78 -4.80 -8.07 -5.19
CA LEU A 78 -4.26 -6.86 -5.82
C LEU A 78 -5.23 -5.67 -5.76
N LYS A 79 -6.52 -5.93 -5.98
CA LYS A 79 -7.57 -4.91 -5.87
C LYS A 79 -7.63 -4.33 -4.46
N ASP A 80 -7.62 -5.17 -3.45
CA ASP A 80 -7.75 -4.73 -2.06
C ASP A 80 -6.46 -4.08 -1.55
N LEU A 81 -5.29 -4.55 -1.99
CA LEU A 81 -3.98 -3.93 -1.75
C LEU A 81 -3.94 -2.51 -2.32
N THR A 82 -4.31 -2.34 -3.60
CA THR A 82 -4.37 -1.04 -4.26
C THR A 82 -5.28 -0.08 -3.50
N LYS A 83 -6.48 -0.55 -3.12
CA LYS A 83 -7.42 0.29 -2.36
C LYS A 83 -6.91 0.65 -0.98
N LEU A 84 -6.17 -0.24 -0.32
CA LEU A 84 -5.56 0.03 0.98
C LEU A 84 -4.49 1.12 0.86
N ILE A 85 -3.58 0.98 -0.11
CA ILE A 85 -2.49 1.93 -0.34
C ILE A 85 -3.05 3.30 -0.72
N VAL A 86 -3.97 3.38 -1.68
CA VAL A 86 -4.62 4.65 -2.06
C VAL A 86 -5.30 5.30 -0.85
N LYS A 87 -5.97 4.51 0.00
CA LYS A 87 -6.63 5.04 1.19
C LYS A 87 -5.63 5.55 2.23
N LEU A 88 -4.57 4.81 2.51
CA LEU A 88 -3.51 5.22 3.44
C LEU A 88 -2.83 6.51 2.96
N SER A 89 -2.43 6.55 1.69
CA SER A 89 -1.77 7.72 1.11
C SER A 89 -2.69 8.95 1.09
N LEU A 90 -3.98 8.78 0.80
CA LEU A 90 -4.96 9.88 0.89
C LEU A 90 -5.17 10.35 2.34
N THR A 91 -5.22 9.43 3.31
CA THR A 91 -5.37 9.80 4.73
C THR A 91 -4.15 10.55 5.24
N GLU A 92 -2.93 10.09 4.90
CA GLU A 92 -1.67 10.78 5.21
C GLU A 92 -1.63 12.17 4.57
N SER A 93 -1.94 12.27 3.27
CA SER A 93 -1.93 13.55 2.53
C SER A 93 -2.99 14.54 3.01
N ASN A 94 -4.09 14.07 3.59
CA ASN A 94 -5.12 14.93 4.16
C ASN A 94 -4.77 15.42 5.58
N GLY A 95 -3.60 15.06 6.11
CA GLY A 95 -3.16 15.43 7.46
C GLY A 95 -4.04 14.82 8.56
N GLN A 96 -4.70 13.69 8.29
CA GLN A 96 -5.59 13.04 9.26
C GLN A 96 -4.85 12.17 10.27
N PHE A 97 -3.55 11.93 10.07
CA PHE A 97 -2.72 11.20 11.01
C PHE A 97 -2.13 12.13 12.06
N ASN A 98 -2.11 11.66 13.30
CA ASN A 98 -1.39 12.30 14.38
C ASN A 98 0.10 11.87 14.39
N SER A 99 0.91 12.48 15.27
CA SER A 99 2.34 12.19 15.35
C SER A 99 2.64 10.72 15.69
N GLU A 100 1.81 10.07 16.51
CA GLU A 100 1.97 8.65 16.86
C GLU A 100 1.70 7.74 15.67
N GLN A 101 0.64 8.01 14.92
CA GLN A 101 0.28 7.28 13.70
C GLN A 101 1.34 7.43 12.61
N HIS A 102 1.97 8.60 12.49
CA HIS A 102 3.12 8.76 11.60
C HIS A 102 4.31 7.89 12.01
N LYS A 103 4.61 7.81 13.33
CA LYS A 103 5.65 6.90 13.84
C LYS A 103 5.31 5.44 13.60
N GLU A 104 4.06 5.03 13.80
CA GLU A 104 3.60 3.67 13.47
C GLU A 104 3.79 3.36 11.98
N LEU A 105 3.46 4.32 11.10
CA LEU A 105 3.60 4.18 9.67
C LEU A 105 5.09 4.07 9.25
N ASP A 106 5.99 4.80 9.90
CA ASP A 106 7.45 4.62 9.76
C ASP A 106 7.91 3.24 10.19
N GLN A 107 7.41 2.72 11.32
CA GLN A 107 7.73 1.38 11.77
C GLN A 107 7.23 0.30 10.80
N ILE A 108 6.04 0.49 10.21
CA ILE A 108 5.52 -0.40 9.17
C ILE A 108 6.41 -0.37 7.94
N ARG A 109 6.84 0.82 7.47
CA ARG A 109 7.80 0.96 6.36
C ARG A 109 9.10 0.20 6.62
N TYR A 110 9.64 0.33 7.84
CA TYR A 110 10.85 -0.39 8.24
C TYR A 110 10.63 -1.91 8.25
N LYS A 111 9.54 -2.40 8.84
CA LYS A 111 9.20 -3.83 8.88
C LYS A 111 9.03 -4.42 7.47
N LEU A 112 8.33 -3.70 6.58
CA LEU A 112 8.17 -4.12 5.19
C LEU A 112 9.51 -4.18 4.46
N ARG A 113 10.36 -3.16 4.59
CA ARG A 113 11.70 -3.16 4.00
C ARG A 113 12.54 -4.32 4.51
N ASN A 114 12.52 -4.58 5.82
CA ASN A 114 13.23 -5.70 6.42
C ASN A 114 12.74 -7.06 5.88
N LEU A 115 11.42 -7.22 5.73
CA LEU A 115 10.82 -8.40 5.11
C LEU A 115 11.34 -8.59 3.67
N CYS A 116 11.30 -7.55 2.84
CA CYS A 116 11.82 -7.62 1.46
C CYS A 116 13.31 -7.99 1.42
N LEU A 117 14.14 -7.35 2.23
CA LEU A 117 15.58 -7.66 2.31
C LEU A 117 15.82 -9.10 2.77
N THR A 118 15.01 -9.60 3.70
CA THR A 118 15.09 -11.00 4.17
C THR A 118 14.75 -11.98 3.04
N VAL A 119 13.66 -11.73 2.30
CA VAL A 119 13.28 -12.56 1.15
C VAL A 119 14.37 -12.56 0.08
N ILE A 120 14.92 -11.39 -0.26
CA ILE A 120 16.04 -11.26 -1.21
C ILE A 120 17.25 -12.06 -0.71
N SER A 121 17.58 -11.97 0.59
CA SER A 121 18.67 -12.73 1.18
C SER A 121 18.45 -14.25 1.08
N PHE A 122 17.22 -14.72 1.32
CA PHE A 122 16.90 -16.15 1.24
C PHE A 122 17.00 -16.71 -0.17
N VAL A 123 16.68 -15.91 -1.19
CA VAL A 123 16.84 -16.29 -2.59
C VAL A 123 18.32 -16.28 -3.01
N ASN A 124 19.09 -15.29 -2.56
CA ASN A 124 20.47 -15.08 -3.03
C ASN A 124 21.53 -15.87 -2.26
N VAL A 125 21.24 -16.34 -1.04
CA VAL A 125 22.21 -17.02 -0.17
C VAL A 125 21.77 -18.45 0.09
N SER A 126 22.55 -19.43 -0.38
CA SER A 126 22.28 -20.85 -0.18
C SER A 126 22.20 -21.22 1.32
N PHE A 127 21.26 -22.11 1.66
CA PHE A 127 21.02 -22.61 3.02
C PHE A 127 20.63 -21.54 4.07
N SER A 128 20.28 -20.32 3.64
CA SER A 128 19.88 -19.24 4.56
C SER A 128 18.38 -19.21 4.88
N TYR A 129 17.55 -19.91 4.10
CA TYR A 129 16.09 -19.89 4.24
C TYR A 129 15.66 -20.39 5.63
N ASN A 130 14.88 -19.55 6.31
CA ASN A 130 14.27 -19.86 7.60
C ASN A 130 12.79 -19.45 7.59
N GLN A 131 11.92 -20.45 7.54
CA GLN A 131 10.47 -20.27 7.47
C GLN A 131 9.91 -19.59 8.73
N ASP A 132 10.29 -20.02 9.92
CA ASP A 132 9.75 -19.49 11.18
C ASP A 132 10.10 -18.01 11.36
N TYR A 133 11.33 -17.64 10.96
CA TYR A 133 11.76 -16.25 10.97
C TYR A 133 10.94 -15.41 9.98
N LEU A 134 10.71 -15.91 8.76
CA LEU A 134 9.89 -15.21 7.76
C LEU A 134 8.45 -15.02 8.25
N GLN A 135 7.84 -16.06 8.81
CA GLN A 135 6.49 -16.01 9.36
C GLN A 135 6.40 -15.02 10.53
N THR A 136 7.43 -14.98 11.38
CA THR A 136 7.51 -14.00 12.48
C THR A 136 7.57 -12.57 11.96
N LEU A 137 8.36 -12.30 10.92
CA LEU A 137 8.41 -10.97 10.28
C LEU A 137 7.05 -10.60 9.68
N PHE A 138 6.41 -11.54 8.98
CA PHE A 138 5.12 -11.34 8.36
C PHE A 138 4.01 -11.05 9.39
N ALA A 139 3.97 -11.81 10.49
CA ALA A 139 3.02 -11.61 11.58
C ALA A 139 3.21 -10.26 12.29
N LYS A 140 4.47 -9.82 12.49
CA LYS A 140 4.78 -8.50 13.06
C LYS A 140 4.35 -7.36 12.13
N LEU A 141 4.49 -7.53 10.82
CA LEU A 141 4.01 -6.56 9.83
C LEU A 141 2.48 -6.49 9.85
N TYR A 142 1.82 -7.65 9.83
CA TYR A 142 0.36 -7.77 9.89
C TYR A 142 -0.22 -7.06 11.11
N SER A 143 0.27 -7.38 12.32
CA SER A 143 -0.26 -6.81 13.56
C SER A 143 -0.13 -5.29 13.61
N SER A 144 1.00 -4.76 13.13
CA SER A 144 1.25 -3.32 13.08
C SER A 144 0.32 -2.61 12.09
N LEU A 145 0.19 -3.18 10.88
CA LEU A 145 -0.68 -2.61 9.86
C LEU A 145 -2.15 -2.67 10.28
N ARG A 146 -2.58 -3.77 10.89
CA ARG A 146 -3.93 -3.96 11.41
C ARG A 146 -4.24 -2.96 12.53
N SER A 147 -3.31 -2.73 13.45
CA SER A 147 -3.44 -1.72 14.52
C SER A 147 -3.64 -0.31 13.95
N LEU A 148 -2.75 0.10 13.04
CA LEU A 148 -2.82 1.43 12.44
C LEU A 148 -4.11 1.62 11.63
N VAL A 149 -4.48 0.65 10.80
CA VAL A 149 -5.71 0.72 9.98
C VAL A 149 -6.96 0.69 10.85
N GLY A 150 -6.95 -0.07 11.96
CA GLY A 150 -8.06 -0.13 12.89
C GLY A 150 -8.29 1.18 13.66
N SER A 151 -7.22 1.92 13.97
CA SER A 151 -7.33 3.19 14.71
C SER A 151 -7.64 4.40 13.84
N SER A 152 -7.32 4.33 12.54
CA SER A 152 -7.30 5.52 11.67
C SER A 152 -8.18 5.43 10.43
N LEU A 153 -8.62 4.22 10.06
CA LEU A 153 -9.40 3.97 8.85
C LEU A 153 -10.70 3.19 9.18
N SER A 154 -11.48 2.89 8.14
CA SER A 154 -12.78 2.19 8.27
C SER A 154 -12.63 0.70 8.55
N GLU A 155 -13.69 0.08 9.07
CA GLU A 155 -13.79 -1.38 9.20
C GLU A 155 -13.60 -2.12 7.86
N LYS A 156 -14.07 -1.52 6.74
CA LYS A 156 -13.88 -2.09 5.40
C LYS A 156 -12.41 -2.23 5.03
N SER A 157 -11.57 -1.24 5.39
CA SER A 157 -10.12 -1.30 5.16
C SER A 157 -9.44 -2.31 6.06
N LEU A 158 -9.92 -2.47 7.30
CA LEU A 158 -9.42 -3.50 8.21
C LEU A 158 -9.66 -4.90 7.64
N ARG A 159 -10.88 -5.19 7.16
CA ARG A 159 -11.22 -6.47 6.51
C ARG A 159 -10.37 -6.75 5.28
N ARG A 160 -9.94 -5.71 4.54
CA ARG A 160 -9.01 -5.88 3.40
C ARG A 160 -7.62 -6.32 3.86
N VAL A 161 -7.11 -5.74 4.95
CA VAL A 161 -5.83 -6.17 5.54
C VAL A 161 -5.93 -7.64 5.94
N ASP A 162 -6.97 -8.01 6.67
CA ASP A 162 -7.18 -9.40 7.13
C ASP A 162 -7.24 -10.36 5.93
N PHE A 163 -8.01 -10.03 4.87
CA PHE A 163 -8.10 -10.83 3.65
C PHE A 163 -6.75 -11.00 2.92
N ILE A 164 -6.00 -9.91 2.71
CA ILE A 164 -4.70 -9.96 2.02
C ILE A 164 -3.73 -10.87 2.78
N PHE A 165 -3.60 -10.67 4.09
CA PHE A 165 -2.65 -11.42 4.90
C PHE A 165 -3.05 -12.89 5.10
N GLU A 166 -4.35 -13.19 5.13
CA GLU A 166 -4.83 -14.58 5.18
C GLU A 166 -4.39 -15.37 3.93
N HIS A 167 -4.46 -14.77 2.74
CA HIS A 167 -4.05 -15.45 1.51
C HIS A 167 -2.54 -15.49 1.32
N LEU A 168 -1.83 -14.41 1.65
CA LEU A 168 -0.37 -14.35 1.54
C LEU A 168 0.34 -15.26 2.56
N SER A 169 -0.23 -15.49 3.74
CA SER A 169 0.37 -16.39 4.75
C SER A 169 0.22 -17.88 4.44
N LYS A 170 -0.64 -18.24 3.48
CA LYS A 170 -0.80 -19.63 3.00
C LYS A 170 0.32 -20.05 2.05
N VAL A 171 1.01 -19.08 1.47
CA VAL A 171 2.23 -19.29 0.69
C VAL A 171 3.34 -19.74 1.66
N ARG A 172 3.87 -20.94 1.46
CA ARG A 172 4.93 -21.56 2.28
C ARG A 172 6.19 -21.77 1.46
#